data_AF-A0A7D9D6X0-F1
#
_entry.id   AF-A0A7D9D6X0-F1
#
_cell.length_a   1.000
_cell.length_b   1.000
_cell.length_c   1.000
_cell.angle_alpha   90.00
_cell.angle_beta   90.00
_cell.angle_gamma   90.00
#
_symmetry.space_group_name_H-M   'P 1'
#
loop_
_entity.id
_entity.type
_entity.pdbx_description
1 polymer ?
#
loop_
_entity_poly.entity_id
_entity_poly.type
_entity_poly.pdbx_seq_one_letter_code
_entity_poly.pdbx_strand_id
1 'polypeptide(L)'
;MKTSWTDATKEEQKMFTEKATEACQVICNIISPSDGKSLFQAVQEHKRDCNLDFLTTAYRNTTSKKIKTQILTLYAYEYPASKLIEMHSSFEKLSERQIKKARAHAKTFGPGTPVETKKHRIYLNKFLIAHISIKMCPTEHGSLN
;
A
#
# COMPACT_ATOMS: atom_id res chain seq x y z
N MET A 1 0.46 -25.08 26.59
CA MET A 1 -0.50 -23.96 26.81
C MET A 1 -1.34 -23.86 25.54
N LYS A 2 -2.68 -23.96 25.65
CA LYS A 2 -3.63 -23.90 24.52
C LYS A 2 -4.68 -22.80 24.76
N THR A 3 -4.26 -21.63 25.22
CA THR A 3 -5.09 -20.43 25.15
C THR A 3 -4.76 -19.71 23.86
N SER A 4 -5.77 -19.44 23.03
CA SER A 4 -5.57 -18.57 21.88
C SER A 4 -5.27 -17.17 22.39
N TRP A 5 -4.50 -16.36 21.66
CA TRP A 5 -4.16 -14.99 22.09
C TRP A 5 -5.40 -14.17 22.48
N THR A 6 -6.53 -14.40 21.78
CA THR A 6 -7.79 -13.72 22.01
C THR A 6 -8.53 -14.19 23.27
N ASP A 7 -8.24 -15.38 23.76
CA ASP A 7 -8.86 -15.96 24.96
C ASP A 7 -8.00 -15.77 26.22
N ALA A 8 -6.75 -15.30 26.05
CA ALA A 8 -5.82 -15.07 27.13
C ALA A 8 -6.20 -13.84 27.98
N THR A 9 -6.01 -13.92 29.30
CA THR A 9 -6.23 -12.76 30.18
C THR A 9 -5.24 -11.64 29.88
N LYS A 10 -5.50 -10.43 30.40
CA LYS A 10 -4.55 -9.32 30.25
C LYS A 10 -3.20 -9.63 30.90
N GLU A 11 -3.18 -10.34 32.03
CA GLU A 11 -1.92 -10.77 32.64
C GLU A 11 -1.17 -11.78 31.75
N GLU A 12 -1.89 -12.73 31.14
CA GLU A 12 -1.29 -13.71 30.24
C GLU A 12 -0.74 -13.07 28.97
N GLN A 13 -1.50 -12.16 28.34
CA GLN A 13 -1.03 -11.40 27.19
C GLN A 13 0.22 -10.58 27.52
N LYS A 14 0.25 -9.96 28.70
CA LYS A 14 1.42 -9.21 29.19
C LYS A 14 2.62 -10.15 29.34
N MET A 15 2.45 -11.28 30.01
CA MET A 15 3.50 -12.29 30.19
C MET A 15 4.03 -12.81 28.85
N PHE A 16 3.16 -13.09 27.88
CA PHE A 16 3.57 -13.53 26.55
C PHE A 16 4.35 -12.45 25.81
N THR A 17 3.93 -11.19 25.94
CA THR A 17 4.63 -10.04 25.34
C THR A 17 6.01 -9.87 25.95
N GLU A 18 6.14 -9.97 27.27
CA GLU A 18 7.43 -9.90 27.98
C GLU A 18 8.37 -11.00 27.51
N LYS A 19 7.91 -12.25 27.47
CA LYS A 19 8.70 -13.39 26.98
C LYS A 19 9.12 -13.24 25.52
N ALA A 20 8.21 -12.77 24.66
CA ALA A 20 8.52 -12.52 23.25
C ALA A 20 9.57 -11.40 23.10
N THR A 21 9.49 -10.36 23.94
CA THR A 21 10.43 -9.25 23.97
C THR A 21 11.83 -9.72 24.37
N GLU A 22 11.93 -10.50 25.44
CA GLU A 22 13.19 -11.11 25.89
C GLU A 22 13.81 -12.00 24.82
N ALA A 23 13.01 -12.86 24.18
CA ALA A 23 13.49 -13.71 23.09
C ALA A 23 14.03 -12.90 21.91
N CYS A 24 13.34 -11.83 21.51
CA CYS A 24 13.80 -10.94 20.44
C CYS A 24 15.12 -10.23 20.81
N GLN A 25 15.28 -9.82 22.07
CA GLN A 25 16.52 -9.22 22.55
C GLN A 25 17.67 -10.23 22.51
N VAL A 26 17.44 -11.48 22.90
CA VAL A 26 18.44 -12.56 22.83
C VAL A 26 18.88 -12.78 21.38
N ILE A 27 17.92 -12.87 20.44
CA ILE A 27 18.23 -13.02 19.02
C ILE A 27 19.08 -11.84 18.51
N CYS A 28 18.75 -10.60 18.90
CA CYS A 28 19.54 -9.43 18.51
C CYS A 28 20.96 -9.47 19.09
N ASN A 29 21.14 -9.96 20.31
CA ASN A 29 22.46 -10.15 20.91
C ASN A 29 23.26 -11.29 20.25
N ILE A 30 22.60 -12.30 19.68
CA ILE A 30 23.28 -13.35 18.91
C ILE A 30 23.73 -12.81 17.55
N ILE A 31 22.87 -12.04 16.87
CA ILE A 31 23.15 -11.45 15.56
C ILE A 31 24.23 -10.37 15.66
N SER A 32 24.17 -9.53 16.70
CA SER A 32 25.14 -8.50 17.00
C SER A 32 25.59 -8.60 18.46
N PRO A 33 26.64 -9.39 18.75
CA PRO A 33 27.14 -9.57 20.12
C PRO A 33 27.63 -8.28 20.79
N SER A 34 28.18 -7.35 20.02
CA SER A 34 28.67 -6.06 20.51
C SER A 34 27.57 -5.00 20.62
N ASP A 35 26.54 -5.05 19.76
CA ASP A 35 25.54 -3.97 19.63
C ASP A 35 24.09 -4.47 19.59
N GLY A 36 23.80 -5.62 20.19
CA GLY A 36 22.47 -6.25 20.15
C GLY A 36 21.33 -5.38 20.71
N LYS A 37 21.64 -4.47 21.66
CA LYS A 37 20.68 -3.47 22.14
C LYS A 37 20.35 -2.43 21.07
N SER A 38 21.36 -1.88 20.41
CA SER A 38 21.20 -0.93 19.30
C SER A 38 20.47 -1.57 18.13
N LEU A 39 20.77 -2.84 17.82
CA LEU A 39 20.05 -3.62 16.82
C LEU A 39 18.58 -3.84 17.21
N PHE A 40 18.30 -4.21 18.45
CA PHE A 40 16.93 -4.40 18.92
C PHE A 40 16.11 -3.09 18.85
N GLN A 41 16.73 -1.96 19.21
CA GLN A 41 16.13 -0.64 19.06
C GLN A 41 15.87 -0.30 17.58
N ALA A 42 16.87 -0.50 16.72
CA ALA A 42 16.73 -0.26 15.28
C ALA A 42 15.63 -1.14 14.66
N VAL A 43 15.46 -2.39 15.09
CA VAL A 43 14.38 -3.28 14.62
C VAL A 43 13.00 -2.79 15.08
N GLN A 44 12.89 -2.27 16.31
CA GLN A 44 11.66 -1.66 16.80
C GLN A 44 11.30 -0.37 16.03
N GLU A 45 12.31 0.42 15.66
CA GLU A 45 12.17 1.67 14.91
C GLU A 45 11.91 1.40 13.41
N HIS A 46 12.53 0.37 12.83
CA HIS A 46 12.37 -0.02 11.42
C HIS A 46 10.92 -0.36 11.05
N LYS A 47 10.09 -0.73 12.04
CA LYS A 47 8.63 -0.90 11.83
C LYS A 47 7.90 0.39 11.40
N ARG A 48 8.55 1.56 11.35
CA ARG A 48 7.85 2.85 11.18
C ARG A 48 8.25 3.72 9.98
N ASP A 49 9.41 3.53 9.35
CA ASP A 49 9.93 4.61 8.49
C ASP A 49 9.96 4.37 6.97
N CYS A 50 9.67 3.18 6.45
CA CYS A 50 10.02 2.92 5.04
C CYS A 50 8.92 3.17 3.99
N ASN A 51 7.68 3.57 4.33
CA ASN A 51 6.64 3.74 3.30
C ASN A 51 5.68 4.93 3.45
N LEU A 52 5.47 5.49 4.64
CA LEU A 52 4.36 6.44 4.81
C LEU A 52 4.61 7.79 4.11
N ASP A 53 5.81 8.35 4.19
CA ASP A 53 6.15 9.62 3.53
C ASP A 53 6.10 9.49 2.01
N PHE A 54 6.55 8.36 1.47
CA PHE A 54 6.44 8.05 0.06
C PHE A 54 4.96 7.93 -0.37
N LEU A 55 4.15 7.22 0.42
CA LEU A 55 2.72 7.02 0.13
C LEU A 55 1.92 8.32 0.23
N THR A 56 2.17 9.15 1.24
CA THR A 56 1.53 10.46 1.39
C THR A 56 1.96 11.43 0.28
N THR A 57 3.23 11.39 -0.12
CA THR A 57 3.74 12.14 -1.28
C THR A 57 3.08 11.68 -2.59
N ALA A 58 3.00 10.37 -2.82
CA ALA A 58 2.32 9.80 -3.99
C ALA A 58 0.83 10.18 -4.00
N TYR A 59 0.17 10.13 -2.83
CA TYR A 59 -1.23 10.54 -2.66
C TYR A 59 -1.43 12.02 -3.02
N ARG A 60 -0.52 12.90 -2.56
CA ARG A 60 -0.55 14.34 -2.83
C ARG A 60 -0.36 14.64 -4.33
N ASN A 61 0.55 13.93 -4.99
CA ASN A 61 0.93 14.20 -6.38
C ASN A 61 -0.08 13.67 -7.41
N THR A 62 -0.98 12.75 -7.03
CA THR A 62 -1.98 12.24 -7.96
C THR A 62 -3.24 13.12 -7.99
N THR A 63 -3.80 13.34 -9.18
CA THR A 63 -5.08 14.05 -9.35
C THR A 63 -6.27 13.09 -9.41
N SER A 64 -6.01 11.80 -9.68
CA SER A 64 -7.05 10.79 -9.85
C SER A 64 -7.60 10.32 -8.51
N LYS A 65 -8.89 10.55 -8.27
CA LYS A 65 -9.60 10.06 -7.06
C LYS A 65 -9.50 8.54 -6.89
N LYS A 66 -9.39 7.79 -7.99
CA LYS A 66 -9.23 6.32 -7.96
C LYS A 66 -7.85 5.94 -7.44
N ILE A 67 -6.81 6.54 -7.99
CA ILE A 67 -5.42 6.31 -7.57
C ILE A 67 -5.22 6.79 -6.12
N LYS A 68 -5.79 7.94 -5.73
CA LYS A 68 -5.82 8.39 -4.33
C LYS A 68 -6.42 7.34 -3.39
N THR A 69 -7.56 6.76 -3.78
CA THR A 69 -8.20 5.72 -2.97
C THR A 69 -7.30 4.48 -2.86
N GLN A 70 -6.63 4.08 -3.95
CA GLN A 70 -5.69 2.95 -3.97
C GLN A 70 -4.47 3.20 -3.08
N ILE A 71 -3.84 4.35 -3.22
CA ILE A 71 -2.69 4.72 -2.38
C ILE A 71 -3.12 4.75 -0.91
N LEU A 72 -4.27 5.36 -0.60
CA LEU A 72 -4.81 5.38 0.76
C LEU A 72 -5.08 3.98 1.32
N THR A 73 -5.49 3.01 0.48
CA THR A 73 -5.72 1.63 0.93
C THR A 73 -4.47 0.95 1.48
N LEU A 74 -3.27 1.40 1.09
CA LEU A 74 -2.00 0.81 1.52
C LEU A 74 -1.73 1.04 3.01
N TYR A 75 -2.19 2.16 3.57
CA TYR A 75 -1.94 2.54 4.97
C TYR A 75 -3.23 2.84 5.76
N ALA A 76 -4.41 2.64 5.18
CA ALA A 76 -5.69 2.95 5.84
C ALA A 76 -6.00 2.08 7.08
N TYR A 77 -5.42 0.87 7.16
CA TYR A 77 -5.58 -0.04 8.31
C TYR A 77 -4.48 0.11 9.36
N GLU A 78 -3.35 0.72 9.00
CA GLU A 78 -2.20 0.89 9.88
C GLU A 78 -2.44 1.96 10.95
N TYR A 79 -3.36 2.90 10.67
CA TYR A 79 -3.62 4.04 11.54
C TYR A 79 -5.13 4.24 11.82
N PRO A 80 -5.49 4.75 13.01
CA PRO A 80 -6.87 5.16 13.29
C PRO A 80 -7.28 6.34 12.41
N ALA A 81 -8.59 6.54 12.22
CA ALA A 81 -9.11 7.57 11.29
C ALA A 81 -8.69 8.99 11.70
N SER A 82 -8.67 9.29 13.01
CA SER A 82 -8.20 10.56 13.54
C SER A 82 -6.75 10.86 13.13
N LYS A 83 -5.87 9.86 13.23
CA LYS A 83 -4.46 10.00 12.85
C LYS A 83 -4.30 10.21 11.35
N LEU A 84 -5.05 9.47 10.54
CA LEU A 84 -5.08 9.68 9.08
C LEU A 84 -5.52 11.10 8.71
N ILE A 85 -6.55 11.62 9.38
CA ILE A 85 -7.02 13.00 9.15
C ILE A 85 -5.94 14.01 9.54
N GLU A 86 -5.33 13.86 10.71
CA GLU A 86 -4.24 14.72 11.19
C GLU A 86 -3.07 14.74 10.20
N MET A 87 -2.59 13.57 9.75
CA MET A 87 -1.47 13.44 8.82
C MET A 87 -1.75 14.11 7.47
N HIS A 88 -2.98 14.05 6.99
CA HIS A 88 -3.38 14.66 5.73
C HIS A 88 -3.69 16.17 5.83
N SER A 89 -3.95 16.68 7.04
CA SER A 89 -4.39 18.06 7.26
C SER A 89 -3.44 19.13 6.72
N SER A 90 -2.14 18.81 6.59
CA SER A 90 -1.11 19.71 6.08
C SER A 90 -1.17 19.95 4.56
N PHE A 91 -1.81 19.07 3.79
CA PHE A 91 -1.84 19.18 2.32
C PHE A 91 -3.21 18.92 1.68
N GLU A 92 -4.09 18.10 2.27
CA GLU A 92 -5.41 17.82 1.73
C GLU A 92 -6.38 17.34 2.81
N LYS A 93 -7.58 17.93 2.90
CA LYS A 93 -8.59 17.46 3.86
C LYS A 93 -9.06 16.06 3.51
N LEU A 94 -8.68 15.08 4.33
CA LEU A 94 -9.17 13.72 4.25
C LEU A 94 -10.44 13.57 5.09
N SER A 95 -11.52 13.07 4.48
CA SER A 95 -12.79 12.81 5.18
C SER A 95 -12.87 11.38 5.70
N GLU A 96 -13.61 11.17 6.79
CA GLU A 96 -13.91 9.83 7.30
C GLU A 96 -14.55 8.92 6.23
N ARG A 97 -15.36 9.49 5.35
CA ARG A 97 -16.00 8.75 4.26
C ARG A 97 -14.97 8.19 3.29
N GLN A 98 -13.92 8.95 2.96
CA GLN A 98 -12.82 8.47 2.12
C GLN A 98 -12.03 7.35 2.80
N ILE A 99 -11.79 7.46 4.11
CA ILE A 99 -11.11 6.43 4.91
C ILE A 99 -11.96 5.14 4.94
N LYS A 100 -13.25 5.25 5.26
CA LYS A 100 -14.19 4.12 5.25
C LYS A 100 -14.24 3.45 3.88
N LYS A 101 -14.26 4.23 2.80
CA LYS A 101 -14.22 3.72 1.42
C LYS A 101 -12.91 2.99 1.11
N ALA A 102 -11.77 3.55 1.50
CA ALA A 102 -10.46 2.92 1.28
C ALA A 102 -10.34 1.58 2.04
N ARG A 103 -10.80 1.54 3.29
CA ARG A 103 -10.85 0.29 4.08
C ARG A 103 -11.78 -0.75 3.46
N ALA A 104 -12.99 -0.34 3.05
CA ALA A 104 -13.91 -1.23 2.36
C ALA A 104 -13.30 -1.79 1.06
N HIS A 105 -12.63 -0.94 0.28
CA HIS A 105 -11.91 -1.36 -0.92
C HIS A 105 -10.81 -2.37 -0.61
N ALA A 106 -9.93 -2.07 0.35
CA ALA A 106 -8.85 -2.97 0.77
C ALA A 106 -9.39 -4.32 1.25
N LYS A 107 -10.51 -4.32 1.98
CA LYS A 107 -11.18 -5.53 2.44
C LYS A 107 -11.71 -6.38 1.28
N THR A 108 -12.24 -5.77 0.23
CA THR A 108 -12.85 -6.48 -0.91
C THR A 108 -11.83 -6.91 -1.96
N PHE A 109 -10.84 -6.07 -2.26
CA PHE A 109 -9.94 -6.26 -3.40
C PHE A 109 -8.47 -6.40 -3.02
N GLY A 110 -8.11 -6.14 -1.76
CA GLY A 110 -6.73 -6.03 -1.31
C GLY A 110 -6.18 -4.59 -1.32
N PRO A 111 -5.17 -4.28 -0.50
CA PRO A 111 -4.46 -3.01 -0.52
C PRO A 111 -3.74 -2.78 -1.86
N GLY A 112 -3.82 -1.56 -2.40
CA GLY A 112 -3.14 -1.15 -3.64
C GLY A 112 -3.78 -1.65 -4.93
N THR A 113 -4.78 -2.54 -4.85
CA THR A 113 -5.37 -3.18 -6.03
C THR A 113 -6.05 -2.17 -6.95
N PRO A 114 -5.76 -2.19 -8.27
CA PRO A 114 -6.48 -1.39 -9.23
C PRO A 114 -7.98 -1.72 -9.26
N VAL A 115 -8.85 -0.71 -9.26
CA VAL A 115 -10.27 -0.94 -9.56
C VAL A 115 -10.36 -1.12 -11.07
N GLU A 116 -10.63 -2.34 -11.52
CA GLU A 116 -10.92 -2.59 -12.93
C GLU A 116 -12.06 -1.67 -13.38
N THR A 117 -11.76 -0.76 -14.31
CA THR A 117 -12.80 -0.01 -14.98
C THR A 117 -13.43 -0.89 -16.04
N LYS A 118 -14.78 -0.93 -16.08
CA LYS A 118 -15.52 -1.58 -17.17
C LYS A 118 -14.91 -1.14 -18.51
N LYS A 119 -14.37 -2.10 -19.28
CA LYS A 119 -13.88 -1.85 -20.63
C LYS A 119 -15.10 -1.49 -21.49
N HIS A 120 -15.22 -0.24 -21.90
CA HIS A 120 -16.22 0.14 -22.89
C HIS A 120 -15.76 -0.40 -24.25
N ARG A 121 -16.55 -1.28 -24.87
CA ARG A 121 -16.35 -1.63 -26.27
C ARG A 121 -16.58 -0.37 -27.10
N ILE A 122 -15.53 0.15 -27.72
CA ILE A 122 -15.64 1.25 -28.67
C ILE A 122 -15.94 0.61 -30.03
N TYR A 123 -17.08 0.96 -30.64
CA TYR A 123 -17.34 0.61 -32.02
C TYR A 123 -16.45 1.49 -32.91
N LEU A 124 -15.42 0.90 -33.51
CA LEU A 124 -14.61 1.56 -34.51
C LEU A 124 -15.35 1.49 -35.85
N ASN A 125 -15.72 2.64 -36.41
CA ASN A 125 -16.30 2.71 -37.75
C ASN A 125 -15.26 2.22 -38.78
N LYS A 126 -15.69 1.48 -39.80
CA LYS A 126 -14.86 0.92 -40.88
C LYS A 126 -13.89 1.95 -41.49
N PHE A 127 -14.29 3.22 -41.59
CA PHE A 127 -13.43 4.30 -42.08
C PHE A 127 -12.20 4.58 -41.20
N LEU A 128 -12.35 4.52 -39.87
CA LEU A 128 -11.25 4.69 -38.91
C LEU A 128 -10.28 3.51 -38.97
N ILE A 129 -10.81 2.29 -39.14
CA ILE A 129 -10.00 1.07 -39.28
C ILE A 129 -9.19 1.13 -40.57
N ALA A 130 -9.78 1.56 -41.68
CA ALA A 130 -9.09 1.73 -42.96
C ALA A 130 -7.97 2.78 -42.87
N HIS A 131 -8.23 3.93 -42.24
CA HIS A 131 -7.21 4.98 -42.07
C HIS A 131 -6.00 4.52 -41.24
N ILE A 132 -6.24 3.76 -40.17
CA ILE A 132 -5.16 3.19 -39.34
C ILE A 132 -4.39 2.12 -40.11
N SER A 133 -5.08 1.29 -40.90
CA SER A 133 -4.46 0.22 -41.69
C SER A 133 -3.57 0.76 -42.81
N ILE A 134 -3.96 1.88 -43.45
CA ILE A 134 -3.14 2.55 -44.47
C ILE A 134 -1.88 3.16 -43.85
N LYS A 135 -1.99 3.75 -42.65
CA LYS A 135 -0.84 4.34 -41.94
C LYS A 135 0.17 3.33 -41.41
N MET A 136 -0.22 2.07 -41.25
CA MET A 136 0.62 0.99 -40.71
C MET A 136 1.23 0.10 -41.79
N CYS A 137 0.94 0.31 -43.08
CA CYS A 137 1.68 -0.37 -44.15
C CYS A 137 3.08 0.24 -44.26
N PRO A 138 4.16 -0.52 -44.02
CA PRO A 138 5.48 -0.08 -44.39
C PRO A 138 5.50 0.03 -45.92
N THR A 139 5.79 1.21 -46.46
CA THR A 139 6.12 1.33 -47.89
C THR A 139 7.41 0.57 -48.11
N GLU A 140 7.30 -0.62 -48.69
CA GLU A 140 8.45 -1.36 -49.21
C GLU A 140 9.11 -0.50 -50.29
N HIS A 141 10.24 0.11 -49.93
CA HIS A 141 11.22 0.57 -50.90
C HIS A 141 11.82 -0.68 -51.56
N GLY A 142 11.40 -0.96 -52.79
CA GLY A 142 11.95 -2.03 -53.62
C GLY A 142 12.14 -1.54 -55.05
N SER A 143 13.39 -1.51 -55.48
CA SER A 143 13.94 -1.05 -56.75
C SER A 143 13.15 -1.46 -58.01
N LEU A 144 13.12 -0.56 -58.99
CA LEU A 144 13.01 -0.91 -60.41
C LEU A 144 14.25 -0.39 -61.13
N ASN A 145 14.81 -1.30 -61.94
CA ASN A 145 16.07 -1.22 -62.68
C ASN A 145 16.22 0.02 -63.57
#